data_AF-A0AAD0UVP9-F1
#
_entry.id   AF-A0AAD0UVP9-F1
#
_cell.length_a   1.000
_cell.length_b   1.000
_cell.length_c   1.000
_cell.angle_alpha   90.00
_cell.angle_beta   90.00
_cell.angle_gamma   90.00
#
_symmetry.space_group_name_H-M   'P 1'
#
loop_
_entity.id
_entity.type
_entity.pdbx_description
1 polymer ?
#
loop_
_entity_poly.entity_id
_entity_poly.type
_entity_poly.pdbx_seq_one_letter_code
_entity_poly.pdbx_strand_id
1 'polypeptide(L)'
;MILYKTDQSLSAKGFKIEDSKRNYAQNFLNILFLLCIFSAFNGVSLPVFAQTPTGEYAIASAQLTVKVTGLRNAQGQVLISAYDRSEGFPKKPSKALRSARVKIEDGTAVVVFSLPPGEYAVAAAHDENANNELDTNLVGMPKEGVGVSNNVKGFMGPPKYDDAKFKFTANGKTIEIKINYL
;
A
#
# COMPACT_ATOMS: atom_id res chain seq x y z
N MET A 1 -0.68 76.67 -10.08
CA MET A 1 -1.00 77.40 -8.83
C MET A 1 -1.79 76.46 -7.94
N ILE A 2 -1.45 76.47 -6.65
CA ILE A 2 -1.64 75.43 -5.62
C ILE A 2 -3.12 75.19 -5.27
N LEU A 3 -3.50 73.99 -4.81
CA LEU A 3 -3.99 73.76 -3.43
C LEU A 3 -4.50 72.33 -3.17
N TYR A 4 -3.82 71.71 -2.20
CA TYR A 4 -4.28 70.59 -1.38
C TYR A 4 -5.59 70.94 -0.65
N LYS A 5 -6.46 69.94 -0.47
CA LYS A 5 -7.38 69.92 0.66
C LYS A 5 -7.55 68.50 1.20
N THR A 6 -7.14 68.35 2.45
CA THR A 6 -7.25 67.19 3.34
C THR A 6 -8.61 67.23 4.04
N ASP A 7 -9.26 66.08 4.23
CA ASP A 7 -10.33 65.89 5.22
C ASP A 7 -10.33 64.38 5.62
N GLN A 8 -9.79 63.93 6.77
CA GLN A 8 -10.25 64.08 8.17
C GLN A 8 -11.64 63.49 8.48
N SER A 9 -11.75 62.16 8.42
CA SER A 9 -12.64 61.46 9.37
C SER A 9 -12.10 60.08 9.72
N LEU A 10 -11.65 59.91 10.97
CA LEU A 10 -11.83 58.67 11.74
C LEU A 10 -11.65 59.01 13.22
N SER A 11 -12.80 59.03 13.86
CA SER A 11 -13.07 59.40 15.25
C SER A 11 -12.32 58.50 16.25
N ALA A 12 -11.86 59.14 17.31
CA ALA A 12 -11.13 58.57 18.44
C ALA A 12 -11.90 57.47 19.17
N LYS A 13 -11.24 56.34 19.42
CA LYS A 13 -11.51 55.47 20.57
C LYS A 13 -10.21 55.30 21.36
N GLY A 14 -10.14 55.98 22.49
CA GLY A 14 -8.98 55.96 23.39
C GLY A 14 -8.71 54.55 23.92
N PHE A 15 -7.52 54.04 23.63
CA PHE A 15 -7.00 52.82 24.23
C PHE A 15 -6.46 53.15 25.63
N LYS A 16 -7.07 52.57 26.66
CA LYS A 16 -6.82 52.87 28.08
C LYS A 16 -5.53 52.18 28.53
N ILE A 17 -4.44 52.95 28.66
CA ILE A 17 -3.09 52.48 29.06
C ILE A 17 -3.08 51.89 30.51
N GLU A 18 -4.13 52.12 31.29
CA GLU A 18 -4.21 51.79 32.71
C GLU A 18 -4.46 50.30 33.02
N ASP A 19 -5.01 49.53 32.07
CA ASP A 19 -5.30 48.10 32.26
C ASP A 19 -4.05 47.22 32.10
N SER A 20 -3.04 47.69 31.37
CA SER A 20 -1.80 46.93 31.14
C SER A 20 -0.93 46.81 32.41
N LYS A 21 -0.85 47.87 33.21
CA LYS A 21 -0.02 47.87 34.44
C LYS A 21 -0.57 46.95 35.54
N ARG A 22 -1.90 46.85 35.65
CA ARG A 22 -2.57 45.94 36.60
C ARG A 22 -2.36 44.47 36.24
N ASN A 23 -2.38 44.15 34.95
CA ASN A 23 -2.11 42.80 34.45
C ASN A 23 -0.63 42.40 34.62
N TYR A 24 0.31 43.35 34.47
CA TYR A 24 1.73 43.06 34.72
C TYR A 24 2.03 42.81 36.20
N ALA A 25 1.48 43.61 37.12
CA ALA A 25 1.64 43.40 38.55
C ALA A 25 1.02 42.09 39.04
N GLN A 26 -0.16 41.71 38.51
CA GLN A 26 -0.79 40.42 38.83
C GLN A 26 -0.03 39.23 38.24
N ASN A 27 0.49 39.33 37.01
CA ASN A 27 1.31 38.28 36.42
C ASN A 27 2.68 38.14 37.12
N PHE A 28 3.29 39.25 37.56
CA PHE A 28 4.56 39.23 38.28
C PHE A 28 4.40 38.67 39.71
N LEU A 29 3.28 38.95 40.38
CA LEU A 29 2.95 38.40 41.69
C LEU A 29 2.66 36.89 41.62
N ASN A 30 2.03 36.41 40.54
CA ASN A 30 1.81 34.98 40.31
C ASN A 30 3.11 34.21 39.99
N ILE A 31 4.06 34.84 39.29
CA ILE A 31 5.37 34.23 38.98
C ILE A 31 6.24 34.14 40.24
N LEU A 32 6.17 35.11 41.14
CA LEU A 32 6.92 35.09 42.40
C LEU A 32 6.36 34.06 43.41
N PHE A 33 5.07 33.75 43.34
CA PHE A 33 4.45 32.70 44.18
C PHE A 33 4.77 31.27 43.69
N LEU A 34 5.09 31.10 42.40
CA LEU A 34 5.40 29.80 41.79
C LEU A 34 6.84 29.31 42.04
N LEU A 35 7.76 30.16 42.49
CA LEU A 35 9.16 29.78 42.76
C LEU A 35 9.42 29.25 44.18
N CYS A 36 8.43 29.28 45.08
CA CYS A 36 8.59 28.86 46.49
C CYS A 36 8.03 27.48 46.84
N ILE A 37 7.56 26.67 45.88
CA ILE A 37 6.95 25.36 46.16
C ILE A 37 7.85 24.17 45.76
N PHE A 38 9.11 24.42 45.38
CA PHE A 38 10.11 23.38 45.09
C PHE A 38 11.07 23.16 46.26
N SER A 39 10.55 22.82 47.43
CA SER A 39 11.39 22.37 48.55
C SER A 39 10.65 21.41 49.47
N ALA A 40 10.31 20.23 48.92
CA ALA A 40 10.33 18.92 49.59
C ALA A 40 9.35 17.98 48.87
N PHE A 41 9.78 17.40 47.75
CA PHE A 41 9.14 16.17 47.25
C PHE A 41 10.08 15.02 47.55
N ASN A 42 9.88 14.42 48.74
CA ASN A 42 10.51 13.16 49.10
C ASN A 42 9.96 12.05 48.21
N GLY A 43 10.85 11.17 47.75
CA GLY A 43 10.62 10.20 46.70
C GLY A 43 9.38 9.32 46.88
N VAL A 44 8.33 9.63 46.13
CA VAL A 44 7.28 8.66 45.80
C VAL A 44 7.71 8.00 44.49
N SER A 45 8.23 6.78 44.60
CA SER A 45 8.45 5.92 43.43
C SER A 45 7.08 5.58 42.85
N LEU A 46 6.72 6.17 41.72
CA LEU A 46 5.61 5.67 40.92
C LEU A 46 6.04 4.30 40.37
N PRO A 47 5.15 3.29 40.35
CA PRO A 47 5.41 2.07 39.61
C PRO A 47 5.57 2.47 38.14
N VAL A 48 6.79 2.35 37.64
CA VAL A 48 7.04 2.37 36.20
C VAL A 48 6.32 1.14 35.65
N PHE A 49 5.13 1.34 35.09
CA PHE A 49 4.53 0.31 34.25
C PHE A 49 5.51 0.06 33.11
N ALA A 50 6.10 -1.13 33.09
CA ALA A 50 6.92 -1.58 32.00
C ALA A 50 6.09 -1.44 30.71
N GLN A 51 6.44 -0.45 29.90
CA GLN A 51 5.93 -0.35 28.55
C GLN A 51 6.53 -1.56 27.85
N THR A 52 5.75 -2.62 27.66
CA THR A 52 6.15 -3.68 26.74
C THR A 52 6.44 -2.99 25.42
N PRO A 53 7.65 -3.11 24.85
CA PRO A 53 7.89 -2.60 23.52
C PRO A 53 6.93 -3.37 22.61
N THR A 54 5.84 -2.73 22.20
CA THR A 54 5.08 -3.13 21.03
C THR A 54 5.97 -2.81 19.85
N GLY A 55 6.98 -3.66 19.65
CA GLY A 55 7.75 -3.69 18.44
C GLY A 55 6.78 -4.06 17.34
N GLU A 56 6.42 -3.08 16.51
CA GLU A 56 5.79 -3.34 15.23
C GLU A 56 6.85 -4.06 14.38
N TYR A 57 6.84 -5.40 14.43
CA TYR A 57 7.71 -6.21 13.60
C TYR A 57 7.33 -5.93 12.15
N ALA A 58 8.12 -5.10 11.47
CA ALA A 58 8.01 -4.93 10.03
C ALA A 58 8.07 -6.33 9.40
N ILE A 59 6.94 -6.78 8.83
CA ILE A 59 6.90 -8.04 8.09
C ILE A 59 7.83 -7.86 6.89
N ALA A 60 9.04 -8.38 6.99
CA ALA A 60 10.04 -8.26 5.93
C ALA A 60 9.50 -8.92 4.65
N SER A 61 9.52 -8.18 3.54
CA SER A 61 9.12 -8.71 2.23
C SER A 61 10.23 -9.59 1.66
N ALA A 62 9.83 -10.63 0.92
CA ALA A 62 10.72 -11.55 0.23
C ALA A 62 10.37 -11.59 -1.27
N GLN A 63 11.29 -12.14 -2.08
CA GLN A 63 11.14 -12.18 -3.53
C GLN A 63 10.38 -13.45 -3.98
N LEU A 64 9.28 -13.24 -4.70
CA LEU A 64 8.58 -14.28 -5.46
C LEU A 64 8.94 -14.11 -6.94
N THR A 65 9.73 -15.04 -7.47
CA THR A 65 10.03 -15.10 -8.90
C THR A 65 9.00 -16.00 -9.59
N VAL A 66 8.30 -15.46 -10.59
CA VAL A 66 7.35 -16.20 -11.41
C VAL A 66 7.93 -16.33 -12.81
N LYS A 67 8.18 -17.57 -13.22
CA LYS A 67 8.59 -17.91 -14.58
C LYS A 67 7.39 -18.49 -15.33
N VAL A 68 7.00 -17.84 -16.43
CA VAL A 68 5.93 -18.30 -17.31
C VAL A 68 6.55 -19.02 -18.51
N THR A 69 6.05 -20.22 -18.81
CA THR A 69 6.54 -21.10 -19.88
C THR A 69 5.38 -21.60 -20.76
N GLY A 70 5.70 -22.25 -21.87
CA GLY A 70 4.70 -22.82 -22.78
C GLY A 70 4.01 -21.81 -23.68
N LEU A 71 4.60 -20.63 -23.87
CA LEU A 71 4.12 -19.59 -24.79
C LEU A 71 4.34 -20.05 -26.23
N ARG A 72 3.30 -19.97 -27.08
CA ARG A 72 3.34 -20.47 -28.46
C ARG A 72 4.08 -19.53 -29.42
N ASN A 73 4.21 -18.25 -29.07
CA ASN A 73 4.92 -17.23 -29.81
C ASN A 73 5.36 -16.11 -28.83
N ALA A 74 6.09 -15.12 -29.34
CA ALA A 74 6.56 -13.96 -28.56
C ALA A 74 5.78 -12.67 -28.86
N GLN A 75 4.59 -12.78 -29.46
CA GLN A 75 3.76 -11.64 -29.81
C GLN A 75 3.09 -11.08 -28.55
N GLY A 76 3.05 -9.76 -28.42
CA GLY A 76 2.39 -9.11 -27.30
C GLY A 76 3.16 -9.29 -25.98
N GLN A 77 2.46 -9.68 -24.92
CA GLN A 77 2.98 -9.70 -23.55
C GLN A 77 2.30 -10.76 -22.69
N VAL A 78 2.85 -11.01 -21.50
CA VAL A 78 2.20 -11.83 -20.46
C VAL A 78 1.69 -10.93 -19.35
N LEU A 79 0.40 -11.06 -19.05
CA LEU A 79 -0.24 -10.45 -17.89
C LEU A 79 -0.11 -11.42 -16.71
N ILE A 80 0.52 -10.99 -15.62
CA ILE A 80 0.74 -11.81 -14.42
C ILE A 80 0.12 -11.12 -13.23
N SER A 81 -0.72 -11.81 -12.47
CA SER A 81 -1.44 -11.28 -11.31
C SER A 81 -1.31 -12.21 -10.09
N ALA A 82 -0.86 -11.67 -8.96
CA ALA A 82 -0.73 -12.37 -7.68
C ALA A 82 -1.86 -11.96 -6.72
N TYR A 83 -2.53 -12.95 -6.16
CA TYR A 83 -3.73 -12.81 -5.33
C TYR A 83 -3.47 -13.35 -3.92
N ASP A 84 -3.82 -12.56 -2.91
CA ASP A 84 -3.79 -12.93 -1.48
C ASP A 84 -5.14 -13.46 -0.96
N ARG A 85 -6.16 -13.46 -1.82
CA ARG A 85 -7.51 -13.96 -1.54
C ARG A 85 -8.19 -14.49 -2.79
N SER A 86 -9.26 -15.26 -2.61
CA SER A 86 -10.01 -15.89 -3.70
C SER A 86 -10.80 -14.90 -4.57
N GLU A 87 -11.13 -13.71 -4.06
CA GLU A 87 -11.97 -12.75 -4.76
C GLU A 87 -11.34 -12.29 -6.09
N GLY A 88 -12.04 -12.57 -7.19
CA GLY A 88 -11.61 -12.17 -8.53
C GLY A 88 -10.58 -13.08 -9.19
N PHE A 89 -9.98 -14.03 -8.46
CA PHE A 89 -9.09 -15.03 -9.05
C PHE A 89 -9.86 -15.97 -10.00
N PRO A 90 -9.30 -16.38 -11.16
CA PRO A 90 -8.09 -15.84 -11.80
C PRO A 90 -8.39 -14.74 -12.84
N LYS A 91 -9.64 -14.26 -12.93
CA LYS A 91 -10.15 -13.49 -14.08
C LYS A 91 -10.11 -11.96 -13.92
N LYS A 92 -9.96 -11.44 -12.71
CA LYS A 92 -10.07 -10.00 -12.41
C LYS A 92 -8.74 -9.47 -11.86
N PRO A 93 -7.82 -8.98 -12.71
CA PRO A 93 -6.56 -8.38 -12.27
C PRO A 93 -6.73 -7.20 -11.31
N SER A 94 -7.87 -6.49 -11.39
CA SER A 94 -8.21 -5.38 -10.48
C SER A 94 -8.41 -5.79 -9.02
N LYS A 95 -8.53 -7.09 -8.74
CA LYS A 95 -8.63 -7.67 -7.39
C LYS A 95 -7.31 -8.29 -6.92
N ALA A 96 -6.28 -8.30 -7.76
CA ALA A 96 -4.97 -8.82 -7.41
C ALA A 96 -4.22 -7.88 -6.46
N LEU A 97 -3.37 -8.43 -5.60
CA LEU A 97 -2.49 -7.66 -4.72
C LEU A 97 -1.35 -7.00 -5.50
N ARG A 98 -0.81 -7.72 -6.49
CA ARG A 98 0.21 -7.23 -7.43
C ARG A 98 -0.11 -7.74 -8.82
N SER A 99 0.19 -6.93 -9.83
CA SER A 99 0.11 -7.32 -11.23
C SER A 99 1.30 -6.74 -12.00
N ALA A 100 1.70 -7.42 -13.06
CA ALA A 100 2.75 -6.98 -13.96
C ALA A 100 2.42 -7.37 -15.40
N ARG A 101 3.00 -6.62 -16.34
CA ARG A 101 3.02 -6.93 -17.76
C ARG A 101 4.46 -7.21 -18.13
N VAL A 102 4.70 -8.34 -18.76
CA VAL A 102 6.06 -8.84 -18.99
C VAL A 102 6.23 -9.18 -20.45
N LYS A 103 7.31 -8.68 -21.05
CA LYS A 103 7.69 -9.02 -22.41
C LYS A 103 8.11 -10.49 -22.48
N ILE A 104 7.85 -11.11 -23.63
CA ILE A 104 8.24 -12.49 -23.89
C ILE A 104 9.62 -12.52 -24.51
N GLU A 105 10.53 -13.27 -23.90
CA GLU A 105 11.91 -13.47 -24.35
C GLU A 105 12.24 -14.96 -24.30
N ASP A 106 12.73 -15.49 -25.42
CA ASP A 106 13.08 -16.91 -25.60
C ASP A 106 11.98 -17.90 -25.18
N GLY A 107 10.72 -17.57 -25.51
CA GLY A 107 9.56 -18.40 -25.18
C GLY A 107 9.19 -18.40 -23.68
N THR A 108 9.74 -17.47 -22.90
CA THR A 108 9.48 -17.32 -21.48
C THR A 108 9.16 -15.88 -21.09
N ALA A 109 8.50 -15.69 -19.95
CA ALA A 109 8.35 -14.38 -19.32
C ALA A 109 8.64 -14.51 -17.83
N VAL A 110 9.44 -13.60 -17.27
CA VAL A 110 9.86 -13.66 -15.87
C VAL A 110 9.54 -12.36 -15.15
N VAL A 111 8.90 -12.45 -13.99
CA VAL A 111 8.68 -11.31 -13.09
C VAL A 111 9.11 -11.66 -11.67
N VAL A 112 9.57 -10.66 -10.93
CA VAL A 112 9.85 -10.76 -9.51
C VAL A 112 8.92 -9.82 -8.74
N PHE A 113 8.14 -10.36 -7.81
CA PHE A 113 7.33 -9.58 -6.87
C PHE A 113 8.00 -9.54 -5.50
N SER A 114 7.99 -8.38 -4.85
CA SER A 114 8.34 -8.26 -3.43
C SER A 114 7.05 -8.34 -2.60
N LEU A 115 6.91 -9.41 -1.81
CA LEU A 115 5.69 -9.72 -1.06
C LEU A 115 6.03 -10.08 0.40
N PRO A 116 5.17 -9.76 1.38
CA PRO A 116 5.30 -10.32 2.72
C PRO A 116 5.02 -11.84 2.72
N PRO A 117 5.55 -12.62 3.68
CA PRO A 117 5.11 -13.99 3.92
C PRO A 117 3.59 -14.09 4.04
N GLY A 118 3.00 -15.13 3.45
CA GLY A 118 1.56 -15.27 3.35
C GLY A 118 1.16 -16.45 2.45
N GLU A 119 -0.11 -16.47 2.03
CA GLU A 119 -0.61 -17.40 1.04
C GLU A 119 -0.98 -16.65 -0.24
N TYR A 120 -0.55 -17.19 -1.39
CA TYR A 120 -0.80 -16.55 -2.67
C TYR A 120 -1.19 -17.55 -3.74
N ALA A 121 -2.02 -17.12 -4.67
CA ALA A 121 -2.20 -17.77 -5.97
C ALA A 121 -1.80 -16.78 -7.07
N VAL A 122 -1.20 -17.28 -8.15
CA VAL A 122 -0.77 -16.46 -9.29
C VAL A 122 -1.50 -16.93 -10.54
N ALA A 123 -2.03 -16.00 -11.32
CA ALA A 123 -2.57 -16.25 -12.65
C ALA A 123 -1.70 -15.58 -13.71
N ALA A 124 -1.56 -16.23 -14.86
CA ALA A 124 -0.85 -15.71 -16.02
C ALA A 124 -1.73 -15.87 -17.28
N ALA A 125 -1.72 -14.85 -18.13
CA ALA A 125 -2.40 -14.85 -19.42
C ALA A 125 -1.46 -14.31 -20.51
N HIS A 126 -1.45 -14.97 -21.66
CA HIS A 126 -0.79 -14.48 -22.87
C HIS A 126 -1.73 -13.49 -23.56
N ASP A 127 -1.34 -12.22 -23.63
CA ASP A 127 -2.07 -11.13 -24.29
C ASP A 127 -1.36 -10.82 -25.61
N GLU A 128 -1.78 -11.50 -26.68
CA GLU A 128 -1.14 -11.49 -27.99
C GLU A 128 -1.45 -10.20 -28.78
N ASN A 129 -2.58 -9.56 -28.50
CA ASN A 129 -2.99 -8.32 -29.15
C ASN A 129 -2.62 -7.05 -28.36
N ALA A 130 -2.02 -7.22 -27.17
CA ALA A 130 -1.57 -6.15 -26.28
C ALA A 130 -2.70 -5.21 -25.81
N ASN A 131 -3.94 -5.70 -25.71
CA ASN A 131 -5.08 -4.92 -25.24
C ASN A 131 -5.14 -4.83 -23.70
N ASN A 132 -4.28 -5.57 -22.99
CA ASN A 132 -4.19 -5.67 -21.53
C ASN A 132 -5.39 -6.37 -20.86
N GLU A 133 -6.16 -7.11 -21.63
CA GLU A 133 -7.31 -7.89 -21.18
C GLU A 133 -7.12 -9.36 -21.59
N LEU A 134 -7.82 -10.27 -20.91
CA LEU A 134 -7.90 -11.65 -21.37
C LEU A 134 -9.05 -11.77 -22.34
N ASP A 135 -8.73 -12.02 -23.61
CA ASP A 135 -9.75 -12.21 -24.63
C ASP A 135 -10.51 -13.51 -24.42
N THR A 136 -11.85 -13.42 -24.45
CA THR A 136 -12.74 -14.58 -24.32
C THR A 136 -13.74 -14.65 -25.47
N ASN A 137 -14.27 -15.84 -25.72
CA ASN A 137 -15.37 -16.05 -26.66
C ASN A 137 -16.73 -15.81 -25.98
N LEU A 138 -17.84 -15.96 -26.73
CA LEU A 138 -19.20 -15.70 -26.24
C LEU A 138 -19.64 -16.60 -25.06
N VAL A 139 -18.95 -17.72 -24.83
CA VAL A 139 -19.20 -18.63 -23.70
C VAL A 139 -18.17 -18.45 -22.56
N GLY A 140 -17.31 -17.44 -22.66
CA GLY A 140 -16.34 -17.08 -21.62
C GLY A 140 -15.09 -17.96 -21.56
N MET A 141 -14.80 -18.74 -22.61
CA MET A 141 -13.53 -19.47 -22.75
C MET A 141 -12.43 -18.53 -23.26
N PRO A 142 -11.23 -18.58 -22.68
CA PRO A 142 -10.04 -17.89 -23.20
C PRO A 142 -9.79 -18.18 -24.67
N LYS A 143 -9.53 -17.15 -25.47
CA LYS A 143 -9.02 -17.27 -26.84
C LYS A 143 -7.50 -17.36 -26.88
N GLU A 144 -6.86 -16.93 -25.79
CA GLU A 144 -5.42 -16.91 -25.63
C GLU A 144 -4.99 -17.83 -24.48
N GLY A 145 -3.68 -18.02 -24.36
CA GLY A 145 -3.11 -18.96 -23.42
C GLY A 145 -3.26 -18.49 -21.97
N VAL A 146 -3.68 -19.38 -21.08
CA VAL A 146 -3.82 -19.10 -19.64
C VAL A 146 -3.11 -20.14 -18.78
N GLY A 147 -2.71 -19.75 -17.58
CA GLY A 147 -2.10 -20.63 -16.59
C GLY A 147 -2.26 -20.07 -15.18
N VAL A 148 -2.14 -20.95 -14.18
CA VAL A 148 -2.16 -20.57 -12.76
C VAL A 148 -1.04 -21.29 -12.00
N SER A 149 -0.69 -20.78 -10.82
CA SER A 149 0.21 -21.43 -9.88
C SER A 149 -0.26 -22.84 -9.52
N ASN A 150 0.69 -23.70 -9.15
CA ASN A 150 0.53 -25.16 -9.02
C ASN A 150 0.17 -25.89 -10.32
N ASN A 151 0.04 -25.18 -11.47
CA ASN A 151 -0.30 -25.76 -12.77
C ASN A 151 -1.58 -26.62 -12.75
N VAL A 152 -2.51 -26.29 -11.86
CA VAL A 152 -3.80 -26.96 -11.74
C VAL A 152 -4.70 -26.62 -12.93
N LYS A 153 -5.46 -27.60 -13.41
CA LYS A 153 -6.43 -27.43 -14.51
C LYS A 153 -7.83 -27.41 -13.95
N GLY A 154 -8.68 -26.54 -14.50
CA GLY A 154 -10.10 -26.53 -14.17
C GLY A 154 -10.85 -27.59 -14.99
N PHE A 155 -11.86 -28.23 -14.39
CA PHE A 155 -12.67 -29.27 -15.05
C PHE A 155 -13.95 -28.69 -15.69
N MET A 156 -14.59 -27.73 -15.03
CA MET A 156 -15.80 -27.04 -15.51
C MET A 156 -15.69 -25.54 -15.21
N GLY A 157 -14.71 -24.89 -15.82
CA GLY A 157 -14.40 -23.46 -15.60
C GLY A 157 -12.94 -23.23 -15.21
N PRO A 158 -12.57 -22.01 -14.80
CA PRO A 158 -11.22 -21.72 -14.34
C PRO A 158 -10.88 -22.50 -13.05
N PRO A 159 -9.59 -22.79 -12.79
CA PRO A 159 -9.14 -23.36 -11.51
C PRO A 159 -9.57 -22.50 -10.31
N LYS A 160 -9.78 -23.13 -9.16
CA LYS A 160 -10.11 -22.43 -7.92
C LYS A 160 -8.85 -21.89 -7.25
N TYR A 161 -9.02 -20.82 -6.47
CA TYR A 161 -7.95 -20.23 -5.68
C TYR A 161 -7.29 -21.25 -4.75
N ASP A 162 -8.09 -22.05 -4.04
CA ASP A 162 -7.56 -23.02 -3.07
C ASP A 162 -6.70 -24.13 -3.70
N ASP A 163 -6.95 -24.47 -4.96
CA ASP A 163 -6.15 -25.45 -5.69
C ASP A 163 -4.83 -24.83 -6.20
N ALA A 164 -4.86 -23.52 -6.51
CA ALA A 164 -3.73 -22.79 -7.05
C ALA A 164 -2.85 -22.13 -5.97
N LYS A 165 -3.34 -21.96 -4.73
CA LYS A 165 -2.62 -21.22 -3.69
C LYS A 165 -1.41 -22.00 -3.17
N PHE A 166 -0.42 -21.26 -2.69
CA PHE A 166 0.76 -21.81 -2.06
C PHE A 166 1.21 -20.93 -0.90
N LYS A 167 1.88 -21.54 0.08
CA LYS A 167 2.55 -20.84 1.17
C LYS A 167 3.82 -20.15 0.67
N PHE A 168 3.96 -18.87 0.98
CA PHE A 168 5.12 -18.04 0.71
C PHE A 168 5.76 -17.60 2.03
N THR A 169 7.10 -17.68 2.11
CA THR A 169 7.85 -17.46 3.36
C THR A 169 8.92 -16.41 3.15
N ALA A 170 9.55 -15.96 4.23
CA ALA A 170 10.61 -14.95 4.19
C ALA A 170 11.86 -15.40 3.39
N ASN A 171 11.98 -16.69 3.08
CA ASN A 171 13.08 -17.24 2.27
C ASN A 171 12.92 -16.96 0.76
N GLY A 172 11.82 -16.32 0.35
CA GLY A 172 11.47 -16.18 -1.07
C GLY A 172 11.01 -17.50 -1.69
N LYS A 173 10.66 -17.46 -2.97
CA LYS A 173 10.22 -18.63 -3.74
C LYS A 173 10.34 -18.35 -5.24
N THR A 174 10.71 -19.37 -6.00
CA THR A 174 10.52 -19.37 -7.46
C THR A 174 9.41 -20.36 -7.82
N ILE A 175 8.49 -19.96 -8.69
CA ILE A 175 7.46 -20.83 -9.24
C ILE A 175 7.50 -20.81 -10.76
N GLU A 176 7.10 -21.92 -11.37
CA GLU A 176 6.87 -22.01 -12.81
C GLU A 176 5.37 -22.16 -13.10
N ILE A 177 4.86 -21.36 -14.04
CA ILE A 177 3.49 -21.44 -14.55
C ILE A 177 3.55 -21.78 -16.02
N LYS A 178 3.00 -22.93 -16.39
CA LYS A 178 2.87 -23.36 -17.78
C LYS A 178 1.55 -22.85 -18.35
N ILE A 179 1.64 -22.09 -19.44
CA ILE A 179 0.49 -21.66 -20.23
C ILE A 179 -0.10 -22.85 -20.98
N ASN A 180 -1.43 -22.92 -21.01
CA ASN A 180 -2.19 -23.85 -21.83
C ASN A 180 -3.12 -23.04 -22.74
N TYR A 181 -3.17 -23.42 -24.01
CA TYR A 181 -4.14 -22.92 -24.98
C TYR A 181 -5.28 -23.94 -25.08
N LEU A 182 -6.53 -23.45 -25.14
CA LEU A 182 -7.75 -24.25 -25.16
C LEU A 182 -8.31 -24.42 -26.56
#